data_AF-A0A2R5EX94-F1
#
_entry.id   AF-A0A2R5EX94-F1
#
_cell.length_a   1.000
_cell.length_b   1.000
_cell.length_c   1.000
_cell.angle_alpha   90.00
_cell.angle_beta   90.00
_cell.angle_gamma   90.00
#
_symmetry.space_group_name_H-M   'P 1'
#
loop_
_entity.id
_entity.type
_entity.pdbx_description
1 polymer ?
#
loop_
_entity_poly.entity_id
_entity_poly.type
_entity_poly.pdbx_seq_one_letter_code
_entity_poly.pdbx_strand_id
1 'polypeptide(L)' 'MDWFATIKRHYDAGRYTDTQVAVFVVGNKISAAQYEQITGQPYEGSA' A
#
# COMPACT_ATOMS: atom_id res chain seq x y z
N MET A 1 -11.72 7.28 8.06
CA MET A 1 -11.34 5.85 8.02
C MET A 1 -9.85 5.78 7.73
N ASP A 2 -9.09 5.04 8.51
CA ASP A 2 -7.64 4.93 8.33
C ASP A 2 -7.33 3.82 7.30
N TRP A 3 -7.14 4.24 6.05
CA TRP A 3 -6.81 3.34 4.95
C TRP A 3 -5.47 2.67 5.15
N PHE A 4 -4.48 3.39 5.67
CA PHE A 4 -3.14 2.86 5.92
C PHE A 4 -3.19 1.70 6.92
N ALA A 5 -3.80 1.91 8.10
CA ALA A 5 -3.91 0.88 9.12
C ALA A 5 -4.70 -0.35 8.62
N THR A 6 -5.74 -0.11 7.82
CA THR A 6 -6.54 -1.19 7.22
C THR A 6 -5.69 -1.99 6.23
N ILE A 7 -5.09 -1.34 5.23
CA ILE A 7 -4.29 -2.00 4.19
C ILE A 7 -3.10 -2.71 4.82
N LYS A 8 -2.39 -2.09 5.76
CA LYS A 8 -1.28 -2.71 6.48
C LYS A 8 -1.70 -4.00 7.17
N ARG A 9 -2.80 -3.99 7.93
CA ARG A 9 -3.32 -5.21 8.59
C ARG A 9 -3.67 -6.31 7.58
N HIS A 10 -4.23 -5.96 6.42
CA HIS A 10 -4.54 -6.93 5.39
C HIS A 10 -3.30 -7.48 4.70
N TYR A 11 -2.29 -6.63 4.47
CA TYR A 11 -0.98 -7.02 3.92
C TYR A 11 -0.21 -7.92 4.89
N ASP A 12 -0.10 -7.54 6.17
CA ASP A 12 0.51 -8.34 7.24
C ASP A 12 -0.18 -9.72 7.39
N ALA A 13 -1.47 -9.80 7.08
CA ALA A 13 -2.24 -11.04 7.08
C ALA A 13 -2.10 -11.86 5.78
N GLY A 14 -1.24 -11.45 4.85
CA GLY A 14 -1.01 -12.11 3.57
C GLY A 14 -2.18 -12.01 2.58
N ARG A 15 -3.12 -11.07 2.79
CA ARG A 15 -4.30 -10.90 1.91
C ARG A 15 -4.02 -9.96 0.75
N TYR A 16 -3.00 -9.12 0.87
CA TYR A 16 -2.59 -8.22 -0.20
C TYR A 16 -1.15 -8.50 -0.61
N THR A 17 -0.93 -8.39 -1.91
CA THR A 17 0.40 -8.34 -2.54
C THR A 17 0.82 -6.90 -2.75
N ASP A 18 2.11 -6.67 -3.00
CA ASP A 18 2.66 -5.34 -3.31
C ASP A 18 1.88 -4.66 -4.43
N THR A 19 1.57 -5.38 -5.50
CA THR A 19 0.79 -4.86 -6.63
C THR A 19 -0.62 -4.42 -6.22
N GLN A 20 -1.25 -5.12 -5.27
CA GLN A 20 -2.54 -4.69 -4.73
C GLN A 20 -2.39 -3.46 -3.83
N VAL A 21 -1.34 -3.36 -3.02
CA VAL A 21 -1.04 -2.16 -2.23
C VAL A 21 -0.83 -0.94 -3.15
N ALA A 22 -0.19 -1.13 -4.31
CA ALA A 22 0.04 -0.08 -5.30
C ALA A 22 -1.26 0.51 -5.87
N VAL A 23 -2.32 -0.29 -6.06
CA VAL A 23 -3.63 0.20 -6.50
C VAL A 23 -4.22 1.22 -5.52
N PHE A 24 -3.96 1.08 -4.23
CA PHE A 24 -4.41 2.04 -3.23
C PHE A 24 -3.64 3.36 -3.27
N VAL A 25 -2.40 3.36 -3.79
CA VAL A 25 -1.65 4.59 -4.08
C VAL A 25 -2.27 5.32 -5.27
N VAL A 26 -2.52 4.61 -6.38
CA VAL A 26 -3.19 5.16 -7.58
C VAL A 26 -4.59 5.70 -7.23
N GLY A 27 -5.30 5.03 -6.33
CA GLY A 27 -6.61 5.44 -5.83
C GLY A 27 -6.60 6.58 -4.80
N ASN A 28 -5.45 7.21 -4.55
CA ASN A 28 -5.25 8.25 -3.52
C ASN A 28 -5.74 7.84 -2.12
N LYS A 29 -5.69 6.54 -1.78
CA LYS A 29 -6.07 6.04 -0.45
C LYS A 29 -4.89 6.07 0.52
N ILE A 30 -3.69 5.87 -0.01
CA ILE A 30 -2.41 5.96 0.71
C ILE A 30 -1.38 6.69 -0.16
N SER A 31 -0.34 7.22 0.45
CA SER A 31 0.79 7.82 -0.28
C SER A 31 1.85 6.79 -0.68
N ALA A 32 2.77 7.16 -1.58
CA ALA A 32 3.93 6.33 -1.93
C ALA A 32 4.81 5.98 -0.71
N ALA A 33 4.98 6.92 0.23
CA ALA A 33 5.71 6.66 1.48
C ALA A 33 4.98 5.64 2.37
N GLN A 34 3.65 5.67 2.40
CA GLN A 34 2.84 4.69 3.12
C GLN A 34 2.87 3.31 2.46
N TYR A 35 2.91 3.24 1.13
CA TYR A 35 3.15 2.01 0.40
C TYR A 35 4.48 1.38 0.84
N GLU A 36 5.55 2.16 0.82
CA GLU A 36 6.89 1.68 1.20
C GLU A 36 6.95 1.22 2.67
N GLN A 37 6.19 1.86 3.56
CA GLN A 37 6.06 1.38 4.95
C GLN A 37 5.29 0.05 5.08
N ILE A 38 4.38 -0.25 4.16
CA ILE A 38 3.60 -1.50 4.18
C ILE A 38 4.39 -2.64 3.54
N THR A 39 4.93 -2.41 2.34
CA THR A 39 5.56 -3.44 1.51
C THR A 39 7.06 -3.58 1.78
N GLY A 40 7.71 -2.54 2.32
CA GLY A 40 9.16 -2.46 2.42
C GLY A 40 9.86 -2.26 1.07
N GLN A 41 9.10 -1.97 0.01
CA GLN A 41 9.61 -1.73 -1.33
C GLN A 41 9.30 -0.29 -1.75
N PRO A 42 10.20 0.39 -2.47
CA PRO A 42 9.89 1.68 -3.04
C PRO A 42 8.71 1.55 -4.00
N TYR A 43 7.82 2.54 -4.00
CA TYR A 43 6.71 2.58 -4.95
C TYR A 43 7.25 2.91 -6.35
N GLU A 44 7.34 1.91 -7.23
CA GLU A 44 7.80 2.07 -8.63
C GLU A 44 6.70 2.54 -9.59
N GLY A 45 5.53 2.94 -9.07
CA GLY A 45 4.43 3.37 -9.92
C GLY A 45 4.84 4.57 -10.77
N SER A 46 4.80 4.37 -12.08
CA SER A 46 5.15 5.34 -13.12
C SER A 46 4.52 6.70 -12.82
N ALA A 47 5.39 7.70 -12.71
CA ALA A 47 5.08 9.12 -12.54
C ALA A 47 4.06 9.64 -13.57
#